data_AF-A0A820EFE5-F1
#
_entry.id   AF-A0A820EFE5-F1
#
_cell.length_a   1.000
_cell.length_b   1.000
_cell.length_c   1.000
_cell.angle_alpha   90.00
_cell.angle_beta   90.00
_cell.angle_gamma   90.00
#
_symmetry.space_group_name_H-M   'P 1'
#
loop_
_entity.id
_entity.type
_entity.pdbx_description
1 polymer ?
#
loop_
_entity_poly.entity_id
_entity_poly.type
_entity_poly.pdbx_seq_one_letter_code
_entity_poly.pdbx_strand_id
1 'polypeptide(L)'
;MINDAMKKVNAELLNVGTCNLHVIHNGFKAGTTETNWHVENFCMNIWSWFQKSPARQEDFENITDELNDAIEKTILYFSKQCHMFREYFLVYLPSKQQKQIQSNSHYDNIKEVLMSNISKIRLNSILFLCQSIFDRFLTWFQKERPLVHLLYNALCDLYRTVLLSFLSPEHVRSTYGGALLDIDFKLAEKQLTTKKLQIGEESRRLPVDVPASDRATFFHDVKLIYHAIADNVKKHLLLKNTF
;
A
#
# COMPACT_ATOMS: atom_id res chain seq x y z
N MET A 1 5.20 36.03 15.26
CA MET A 1 6.19 35.89 16.35
C MET A 1 7.44 35.11 15.93
N ILE A 2 7.37 33.87 15.43
CA ILE A 2 8.59 33.13 14.99
C ILE A 2 9.26 33.80 13.77
N ASN A 3 8.49 34.23 12.76
CA ASN A 3 9.04 34.84 11.54
C ASN A 3 9.81 36.15 11.77
N ASP A 4 9.45 36.95 12.79
CA ASP A 4 10.10 38.26 13.03
C ASP A 4 11.42 38.14 13.78
N ALA A 5 11.58 37.08 14.59
CA ALA A 5 12.85 36.74 15.23
C ALA A 5 13.84 36.12 14.24
N MET A 6 13.36 35.33 13.27
CA MET A 6 14.22 34.66 12.28
C MET A 6 14.74 35.60 11.19
N LYS A 7 13.95 36.62 10.83
CA LYS A 7 14.41 37.71 9.95
C LYS A 7 15.63 38.47 10.51
N LYS A 8 15.82 38.49 11.83
CA LYS A 8 16.96 39.16 12.47
C LYS A 8 18.28 38.38 12.37
N VAL A 9 18.24 37.08 12.09
CA VAL A 9 19.42 36.21 12.01
C VAL A 9 19.80 35.82 10.58
N ASN A 10 19.14 36.42 9.57
CA ASN A 10 19.33 36.10 8.14
C ASN A 10 19.32 34.58 7.85
N ALA A 11 18.51 33.83 8.60
CA ALA A 11 18.42 32.39 8.48
C ALA A 11 17.32 32.03 7.49
N GLU A 12 17.69 31.33 6.41
CA GLU A 12 16.73 30.70 5.51
C GLU A 12 16.09 29.49 6.20
N LEU A 13 14.75 29.43 6.17
CA LEU A 13 13.99 28.36 6.77
C LEU A 13 13.78 27.22 5.78
N LEU A 14 14.19 26.01 6.16
CA LEU A 14 13.87 24.80 5.41
C LEU A 14 12.39 24.46 5.56
N ASN A 15 11.66 24.43 4.44
CA ASN A 15 10.30 23.92 4.43
C ASN A 15 10.31 22.38 4.55
N VAL A 16 9.94 21.86 5.72
CA VAL A 16 9.79 20.41 5.96
C VAL A 16 8.35 19.91 5.70
N GLY A 17 7.43 20.82 5.38
CA GLY A 17 6.05 20.58 5.00
C GLY A 17 5.18 19.99 6.10
N THR A 18 4.11 19.31 5.69
CA THR A 18 3.31 18.48 6.60
C THR A 18 4.03 17.15 6.84
N CYS A 19 3.48 16.31 7.73
CA CYS A 19 4.06 15.01 8.00
C CYS A 19 4.14 14.15 6.72
N ASN A 20 5.38 13.86 6.29
CA ASN A 20 5.64 13.09 5.06
C ASN A 20 5.09 11.65 5.14
N LEU A 21 4.86 11.12 6.35
CA LEU A 21 4.13 9.86 6.52
C LEU A 21 2.69 9.98 6.00
N HIS A 22 1.99 11.09 6.28
CA HIS A 22 0.64 11.31 5.77
C HIS A 22 0.60 11.39 4.25
N VAL A 23 1.62 11.98 3.60
CA VAL A 23 1.73 12.00 2.13
C VAL A 23 1.79 10.57 1.58
N ILE A 24 2.57 9.70 2.22
CA ILE A 24 2.72 8.30 1.82
C ILE A 24 1.43 7.51 2.04
N HIS A 25 0.83 7.61 3.22
CA HIS A 25 -0.44 6.96 3.52
C HIS A 25 -1.55 7.41 2.55
N ASN A 26 -1.62 8.71 2.24
CA ASN A 26 -2.60 9.24 1.30
C ASN A 26 -2.31 8.79 -0.15
N GLY A 27 -1.04 8.68 -0.54
CA GLY A 27 -0.65 8.12 -1.84
C GLY A 27 -1.08 6.67 -1.98
N PHE A 28 -0.80 5.84 -0.99
CA PHE A 28 -1.24 4.45 -0.97
C PHE A 28 -2.76 4.33 -1.01
N LYS A 29 -3.47 5.11 -0.16
CA LYS A 29 -4.94 5.15 -0.14
C LYS A 29 -5.49 5.52 -1.51
N ALA A 30 -4.99 6.60 -2.11
CA ALA A 30 -5.37 7.04 -3.45
C ALA A 30 -5.21 5.90 -4.47
N GLY A 31 -4.08 5.19 -4.45
CA GLY A 31 -3.86 4.03 -5.31
C GLY A 31 -4.94 2.96 -5.13
N THR A 32 -5.20 2.53 -3.90
CA THR A 32 -6.19 1.47 -3.63
C THR A 32 -7.63 1.89 -3.97
N THR A 33 -7.95 3.19 -3.94
CA THR A 33 -9.29 3.71 -4.27
C THR A 33 -9.56 3.86 -5.77
N GLU A 34 -8.53 3.88 -6.62
CA GLU A 34 -8.69 3.94 -8.09
C GLU A 34 -9.18 2.61 -8.70
N THR A 35 -9.31 1.56 -7.90
CA THR A 35 -9.63 0.21 -8.38
C THR A 35 -10.89 -0.35 -7.73
N ASN A 36 -11.58 -1.24 -8.44
CA ASN A 36 -12.71 -2.01 -7.91
C ASN A 36 -12.24 -3.24 -7.10
N TRP A 37 -11.03 -3.22 -6.54
CA TRP A 37 -10.52 -4.35 -5.76
C TRP A 37 -11.13 -4.41 -4.36
N HIS A 38 -11.68 -3.30 -3.86
CA HIS A 38 -12.36 -3.20 -2.57
C HIS A 38 -11.54 -3.78 -1.40
N VAL A 39 -10.21 -3.63 -1.44
CA VAL A 39 -9.28 -4.19 -0.45
C VAL A 39 -9.53 -3.62 0.95
N GLU A 40 -9.83 -2.33 1.04
CA GLU A 40 -10.21 -1.68 2.30
C GLU A 40 -11.49 -2.29 2.88
N ASN A 41 -12.53 -2.50 2.05
CA ASN A 41 -13.78 -3.14 2.48
C ASN A 41 -13.55 -4.58 2.98
N PHE A 42 -12.68 -5.34 2.31
CA PHE A 42 -12.29 -6.68 2.77
C PHE A 42 -11.65 -6.64 4.16
N CYS A 43 -10.69 -5.74 4.37
CA CYS A 43 -10.04 -5.55 5.68
C CYS A 43 -11.04 -5.12 6.76
N MET A 44 -11.95 -4.20 6.43
CA MET A 44 -13.01 -3.74 7.32
C MET A 44 -13.99 -4.85 7.68
N ASN A 45 -14.34 -5.74 6.73
CA ASN A 45 -15.20 -6.88 6.99
C ASN A 45 -14.55 -7.86 7.96
N ILE A 46 -13.26 -8.18 7.77
CA ILE A 46 -12.52 -9.05 8.71
C ILE A 46 -12.45 -8.40 10.09
N TRP A 47 -12.06 -7.12 10.16
CA TRP A 47 -11.99 -6.40 11.43
C TRP A 47 -13.36 -6.38 12.13
N SER A 48 -14.43 -6.04 11.40
CA SER A 48 -15.79 -6.01 11.93
C SER A 48 -16.24 -7.39 12.40
N TRP A 49 -15.85 -8.47 11.73
CA TRP A 49 -16.15 -9.82 12.16
C TRP A 49 -15.61 -10.09 13.57
N PHE A 50 -14.33 -9.80 13.79
CA PHE A 50 -13.66 -10.08 15.05
C PHE A 50 -14.10 -9.15 16.19
N GLN A 51 -14.49 -7.90 15.90
CA GLN A 51 -14.97 -6.97 16.92
C GLN A 51 -16.40 -7.23 17.43
N LYS A 52 -17.14 -8.18 16.83
CA LYS A 52 -18.55 -8.41 17.20
C LYS A 52 -18.75 -9.12 18.53
N SER A 53 -17.76 -9.85 19.05
CA SER A 53 -17.87 -10.51 20.35
C SER A 53 -16.51 -10.82 20.99
N PRO A 54 -16.43 -10.94 22.33
CA PRO A 54 -15.21 -11.35 23.02
C PRO A 54 -14.65 -12.69 22.53
N ALA A 55 -15.52 -13.67 22.29
CA ALA A 55 -15.11 -14.99 21.78
C ALA A 55 -14.41 -14.90 20.41
N ARG A 56 -14.80 -13.94 19.56
CA ARG A 56 -14.14 -13.73 18.25
C ARG A 56 -12.86 -12.93 18.39
N GLN A 57 -12.80 -12.00 19.34
CA GLN A 57 -11.53 -11.32 19.65
C GLN A 57 -10.50 -12.36 20.13
N GLU A 58 -10.90 -13.29 20.99
CA GLU A 58 -10.06 -14.43 21.40
C GLU A 58 -9.65 -15.31 20.21
N ASP A 59 -10.58 -15.64 19.29
CA ASP A 59 -10.24 -16.34 18.04
C ASP A 59 -9.19 -15.56 17.22
N PHE A 60 -9.31 -14.23 17.10
CA PHE A 60 -8.35 -13.39 16.38
C PHE A 60 -6.96 -13.44 17.01
N GLU A 61 -6.90 -13.36 18.33
CA GLU A 61 -5.67 -13.48 19.12
C GLU A 61 -5.00 -14.86 18.92
N ASN A 62 -5.81 -15.92 18.81
CA ASN A 62 -5.32 -17.29 18.65
C ASN A 62 -4.82 -17.62 17.22
N ILE A 63 -5.33 -16.94 16.18
CA ILE A 63 -4.93 -17.22 14.78
C ILE A 63 -3.89 -16.25 14.24
N THR A 64 -3.50 -15.23 15.00
CA THR A 64 -2.52 -14.23 14.55
C THR A 64 -1.24 -14.30 15.37
N ASP A 65 -0.10 -14.50 14.69
CA ASP A 65 1.21 -14.76 15.32
C ASP A 65 1.84 -13.53 16.03
N GLU A 66 1.23 -12.35 15.94
CA GLU A 66 1.76 -11.10 16.49
C GLU A 66 0.63 -10.28 17.13
N LEU A 67 0.32 -10.55 18.40
CA LEU A 67 -0.22 -9.52 19.28
C LEU A 67 0.92 -8.60 19.66
N ASN A 68 1.03 -7.48 18.98
CA ASN A 68 1.47 -6.28 19.66
C ASN A 68 0.37 -5.25 19.55
N ASP A 69 -0.04 -4.77 20.72
CA ASP A 69 -0.95 -3.66 20.90
C ASP A 69 -0.65 -2.56 19.88
N ALA A 70 -1.68 -2.15 19.14
CA ALA A 70 -1.65 -1.09 18.14
C ALA A 70 -1.02 -1.40 16.77
N ILE A 71 -0.95 -2.66 16.31
CA ILE A 71 -0.80 -2.89 14.85
C ILE A 71 -2.10 -2.44 14.19
N GLU A 72 -2.08 -1.20 13.72
CA GLU A 72 -3.12 -0.58 12.94
C GLU A 72 -3.66 -1.57 11.91
N LYS A 73 -4.99 -1.56 11.79
CA LYS A 73 -5.86 -2.32 10.89
C LYS A 73 -5.53 -1.99 9.43
N THR A 74 -4.29 -2.26 9.05
CA THR A 74 -3.70 -1.85 7.80
C THR A 74 -3.92 -2.94 6.79
N ILE A 75 -4.13 -2.53 5.56
CA ILE A 75 -4.21 -3.42 4.41
C ILE A 75 -2.98 -4.34 4.35
N LEU A 76 -1.81 -3.85 4.78
CA LEU A 76 -0.57 -4.61 4.87
C LEU A 76 -0.69 -5.83 5.80
N TYR A 77 -1.17 -5.62 7.03
CA TYR A 77 -1.33 -6.68 8.02
C TYR A 77 -2.29 -7.77 7.51
N PHE A 78 -3.46 -7.38 7.01
CA PHE A 78 -4.44 -8.33 6.50
C PHE A 78 -3.92 -9.10 5.28
N SER A 79 -3.16 -8.43 4.40
CA SER A 79 -2.57 -9.09 3.24
C SER A 79 -1.50 -10.11 3.63
N LYS A 80 -0.65 -9.81 4.63
CA LYS A 80 0.38 -10.73 5.15
C LYS A 80 -0.23 -11.99 5.78
N GLN A 81 -1.30 -11.82 6.56
CA GLN A 81 -1.97 -12.91 7.29
C GLN A 81 -3.11 -13.57 6.51
N CYS A 82 -3.21 -13.34 5.20
CA CYS A 82 -4.29 -13.86 4.35
C CYS A 82 -4.46 -15.39 4.44
N HIS A 83 -3.37 -16.13 4.62
CA HIS A 83 -3.40 -17.59 4.78
C HIS A 83 -4.10 -18.03 6.08
N MET A 84 -3.87 -17.33 7.20
CA MET A 84 -4.53 -17.61 8.49
C MET A 84 -6.02 -17.32 8.42
N PHE A 85 -6.41 -16.21 7.78
CA PHE A 85 -7.83 -15.91 7.55
C PHE A 85 -8.47 -16.96 6.65
N ARG A 86 -7.76 -17.48 5.65
CA ARG A 86 -8.24 -18.59 4.82
C ARG A 86 -8.57 -19.82 5.65
N GLU A 87 -7.65 -20.23 6.52
CA GLU A 87 -7.86 -21.38 7.40
C GLU A 87 -9.04 -21.14 8.36
N TYR A 88 -9.09 -19.97 8.99
CA TYR A 88 -10.15 -19.63 9.94
C TYR A 88 -11.54 -19.59 9.27
N PHE A 89 -11.69 -18.82 8.19
CA PHE A 89 -13.00 -18.60 7.55
C PHE A 89 -13.45 -19.76 6.66
N LEU A 90 -12.54 -20.52 6.04
CA LEU A 90 -12.90 -21.58 5.10
C LEU A 90 -12.86 -22.99 5.73
N VAL A 91 -12.13 -23.20 6.82
CA VAL A 91 -11.97 -24.52 7.44
C VAL A 91 -12.53 -24.55 8.87
N TYR A 92 -12.01 -23.71 9.76
CA TYR A 92 -12.38 -23.73 11.18
C TYR A 92 -13.84 -23.37 11.42
N LEU A 93 -14.29 -22.20 10.93
CA LEU A 93 -15.66 -21.71 11.14
C LEU A 93 -16.72 -22.70 10.62
N PRO A 94 -16.64 -23.20 9.36
CA PRO A 94 -17.59 -24.20 8.85
C PRO A 94 -17.59 -25.51 9.63
N SER A 95 -16.46 -25.91 10.21
CA SER A 95 -16.31 -27.21 10.87
C SER A 95 -16.70 -27.18 12.35
N LYS A 96 -16.49 -26.04 13.04
CA LYS A 96 -16.58 -25.96 14.50
C LYS A 96 -17.59 -24.92 14.98
N GLN A 97 -17.93 -23.91 14.18
CA GLN A 97 -18.71 -22.76 14.63
C GLN A 97 -19.84 -22.36 13.64
N GLN A 98 -20.53 -23.34 13.04
CA GLN A 98 -21.60 -23.10 12.06
C GLN A 98 -22.70 -22.12 12.50
N LYS A 99 -23.04 -22.13 13.79
CA LYS A 99 -24.04 -21.18 14.36
C LYS A 99 -23.61 -19.72 14.21
N GLN A 100 -22.30 -19.44 14.19
CA GLN A 100 -21.78 -18.08 14.03
C GLN A 100 -21.87 -17.56 12.59
N ILE A 101 -22.04 -18.46 11.63
CA ILE A 101 -22.06 -18.18 10.19
C ILE A 101 -23.47 -17.83 9.70
N GLN A 102 -24.51 -18.36 10.35
CA GLN A 102 -25.89 -18.31 9.84
C GLN A 102 -26.33 -16.89 9.48
N SER A 103 -26.67 -16.69 8.21
CA SER A 103 -27.22 -15.45 7.64
C SER A 103 -26.35 -14.20 7.88
N ASN A 104 -25.02 -14.32 7.78
CA ASN A 104 -24.10 -13.21 7.98
C ASN A 104 -23.44 -12.75 6.66
N SER A 105 -23.93 -11.64 6.12
CA SER A 105 -23.40 -11.04 4.88
C SER A 105 -21.90 -10.71 4.93
N HIS A 106 -21.33 -10.39 6.10
CA HIS A 106 -19.89 -10.16 6.20
C HIS A 106 -19.10 -11.46 6.01
N TYR A 107 -19.60 -12.57 6.55
CA TYR A 107 -18.95 -13.87 6.35
C TYR A 107 -18.97 -14.26 4.87
N ASP A 108 -20.12 -14.10 4.20
CA ASP A 108 -20.25 -14.44 2.78
C ASP A 108 -19.29 -13.59 1.92
N ASN A 109 -19.22 -12.28 2.17
CA ASN A 109 -18.29 -11.38 1.48
C ASN A 109 -16.81 -11.77 1.73
N ILE A 110 -16.44 -12.08 2.98
CA ILE A 110 -15.07 -12.50 3.32
C ILE A 110 -14.74 -13.82 2.62
N LYS A 111 -15.66 -14.79 2.69
CA LYS A 111 -15.52 -16.11 2.08
C LYS A 111 -15.33 -16.00 0.57
N GLU A 112 -16.13 -15.19 -0.11
CA GLU A 112 -16.02 -14.97 -1.56
C GLU A 112 -14.63 -14.45 -1.94
N VAL A 113 -14.13 -13.44 -1.22
CA VAL A 113 -12.80 -12.87 -1.46
C VAL A 113 -11.70 -13.91 -1.20
N LEU A 114 -11.78 -14.68 -0.11
CA LEU A 114 -10.77 -15.69 0.25
C LEU A 114 -10.76 -16.90 -0.71
N MET A 115 -11.91 -17.26 -1.29
CA MET A 115 -12.00 -18.33 -2.29
C MET A 115 -11.49 -17.90 -3.67
N SER A 116 -11.57 -16.60 -3.99
CA SER A 116 -11.22 -16.06 -5.30
C SER A 116 -9.70 -16.00 -5.55
N ASN A 117 -9.24 -16.70 -6.59
CA ASN A 117 -7.84 -16.67 -7.02
C ASN A 117 -7.39 -15.28 -7.47
N ILE A 118 -8.26 -14.53 -8.16
CA ILE A 118 -7.94 -13.16 -8.58
C ILE A 118 -7.81 -12.22 -7.37
N SER A 119 -8.64 -12.40 -6.34
CA SER A 119 -8.52 -11.64 -5.09
C SER A 119 -7.21 -11.93 -4.36
N LYS A 120 -6.77 -13.20 -4.33
CA LYS A 120 -5.47 -13.59 -3.78
C LYS A 120 -4.31 -12.88 -4.48
N ILE A 121 -4.34 -12.84 -5.83
CA ILE A 121 -3.33 -12.14 -6.64
C ILE A 121 -3.31 -10.63 -6.33
N ARG A 122 -4.50 -10.01 -6.22
CA ARG A 122 -4.64 -8.60 -5.87
C ARG A 122 -4.02 -8.28 -4.51
N LEU A 123 -4.34 -9.07 -3.47
CA LEU A 123 -3.77 -8.91 -2.13
C LEU A 123 -2.25 -9.09 -2.12
N ASN A 124 -1.73 -10.10 -2.82
CA ASN A 124 -0.28 -10.30 -2.95
C ASN A 124 0.41 -9.13 -3.67
N SER A 125 -0.25 -8.53 -4.66
CA SER A 125 0.29 -7.37 -5.37
C SER A 125 0.35 -6.13 -4.49
N ILE A 126 -0.70 -5.92 -3.67
CA ILE A 126 -0.72 -4.83 -2.69
C ILE A 126 0.34 -5.05 -1.61
N LEU A 127 0.50 -6.28 -1.10
CA LEU A 127 1.54 -6.63 -0.13
C LEU A 127 2.92 -6.30 -0.70
N PHE A 128 3.22 -6.77 -1.92
CA PHE A 128 4.48 -6.49 -2.59
C PHE A 128 4.69 -4.99 -2.80
N LEU A 129 3.67 -4.25 -3.24
CA LEU A 129 3.76 -2.80 -3.45
C LEU A 129 4.12 -2.08 -2.16
N CYS A 130 3.44 -2.41 -1.06
CA CYS A 130 3.74 -1.83 0.25
C CYS A 130 5.19 -2.09 0.66
N GLN A 131 5.63 -3.34 0.53
CA GLN A 131 6.96 -3.76 0.92
C GLN A 131 8.07 -3.15 0.05
N SER A 132 7.84 -3.08 -1.26
CA SER A 132 8.83 -2.60 -2.22
C SER A 132 8.98 -1.08 -2.22
N ILE A 133 7.90 -0.34 -1.95
CA ILE A 133 7.90 1.12 -2.02
C ILE A 133 8.04 1.77 -0.64
N PHE A 134 7.25 1.34 0.34
CA PHE A 134 7.05 2.11 1.57
C PHE A 134 7.87 1.61 2.75
N ASP A 135 8.14 0.30 2.87
CA ASP A 135 8.80 -0.28 4.06
C ASP A 135 10.09 0.43 4.43
N ARG A 136 10.96 0.71 3.45
CA ARG A 136 12.23 1.40 3.73
C ARG A 136 12.00 2.79 4.32
N PHE A 137 11.06 3.55 3.76
CA PHE A 137 10.76 4.89 4.26
C PHE A 137 10.12 4.82 5.66
N LEU A 138 9.09 3.99 5.82
CA LEU A 138 8.36 3.83 7.08
C LEU A 138 9.28 3.35 8.21
N THR A 139 10.13 2.35 7.94
CA THR A 139 11.10 1.82 8.91
C THR A 139 12.04 2.89 9.46
N TRP A 140 12.39 3.89 8.67
CA TRP A 140 13.28 4.97 9.12
C TRP A 140 12.48 6.05 9.84
N PHE A 141 11.42 6.55 9.21
CA PHE A 141 10.71 7.75 9.65
C PHE A 141 9.60 7.51 10.69
N GLN A 142 9.30 6.26 11.04
CA GLN A 142 8.45 5.91 12.20
C GLN A 142 9.25 5.69 13.49
N LYS A 143 10.58 5.81 13.46
CA LYS A 143 11.42 5.76 14.68
C LYS A 143 11.37 7.08 15.43
N GLU A 144 11.54 7.04 16.75
CA GLU A 144 11.54 8.22 17.65
C GLU A 144 12.75 9.17 17.47
N ARG A 145 13.62 8.94 16.48
CA ARG A 145 14.86 9.71 16.29
C ARG A 145 14.66 10.82 15.23
N PRO A 146 15.25 12.02 15.42
CA PRO A 146 15.15 13.09 14.44
C PRO A 146 16.00 12.78 13.19
N LEU A 147 15.33 12.43 12.08
CA LEU A 147 15.98 12.07 10.81
C LEU A 147 15.78 13.11 9.70
N VAL A 148 15.52 14.38 10.06
CA VAL A 148 15.26 15.46 9.10
C VAL A 148 16.37 15.63 8.06
N HIS A 149 17.64 15.40 8.46
CA HIS A 149 18.80 15.49 7.58
C HIS A 149 18.82 14.43 6.45
N LEU A 150 18.09 13.33 6.61
CA LEU A 150 17.95 12.28 5.59
C LEU A 150 16.66 12.43 4.78
N LEU A 151 15.74 13.29 5.21
CA LEU A 151 14.39 13.37 4.67
C LEU A 151 14.40 13.65 3.17
N TYR A 152 15.15 14.65 2.71
CA TYR A 152 15.19 15.00 1.29
C TYR A 152 15.63 13.82 0.41
N ASN A 153 16.72 13.15 0.78
CA ASN A 153 17.25 12.01 0.02
C ASN A 153 16.28 10.82 0.07
N ALA A 154 15.66 10.56 1.23
CA ALA A 154 14.67 9.51 1.38
C ALA A 154 13.42 9.75 0.53
N LEU A 155 12.95 11.00 0.42
CA LEU A 155 11.82 11.36 -0.44
C LEU A 155 12.16 11.21 -1.93
N CYS A 156 13.39 11.58 -2.33
CA CYS A 156 13.87 11.34 -3.69
C CYS A 156 13.88 9.84 -4.03
N ASP A 157 14.45 9.03 -3.14
CA ASP A 157 14.55 7.59 -3.32
C ASP A 157 13.17 6.92 -3.33
N LEU A 158 12.27 7.35 -2.44
CA LEU A 158 10.88 6.88 -2.41
C LEU A 158 10.18 7.15 -3.74
N TYR A 159 10.19 8.40 -4.21
CA TYR A 159 9.48 8.74 -5.46
C TYR A 159 10.12 8.09 -6.68
N ARG A 160 11.46 7.99 -6.71
CA ARG A 160 12.17 7.22 -7.73
C ARG A 160 11.73 5.76 -7.74
N THR A 161 11.55 5.15 -6.56
CA THR A 161 11.10 3.75 -6.42
C THR A 161 9.67 3.58 -6.94
N VAL A 162 8.78 4.53 -6.62
CA VAL A 162 7.42 4.57 -7.21
C VAL A 162 7.50 4.58 -8.74
N LEU A 163 8.26 5.51 -9.32
CA LEU A 163 8.39 5.64 -10.77
C LEU A 163 9.00 4.41 -11.44
N LEU A 164 10.07 3.84 -10.87
CA LEU A 164 10.72 2.62 -11.37
C LEU A 164 9.82 1.37 -11.29
N SER A 165 8.72 1.42 -10.54
CA SER A 165 7.76 0.32 -10.46
C SER A 165 6.97 0.13 -11.76
N PHE A 166 6.82 1.20 -12.55
CA PHE A 166 6.00 1.18 -13.76
C PHE A 166 6.58 1.94 -14.96
N LEU A 167 7.73 2.64 -14.81
CA LEU A 167 8.46 3.28 -15.90
C LEU A 167 9.76 2.53 -16.25
N SER A 168 10.18 2.67 -17.50
CA SER A 168 11.46 2.14 -17.96
C SER A 168 12.63 2.85 -17.26
N PRO A 169 13.65 2.11 -16.79
CA PRO A 169 14.76 2.69 -16.04
C PRO A 169 15.54 3.79 -16.76
N GLU A 170 15.60 3.77 -18.10
CA GLU A 170 16.28 4.80 -18.88
C GLU A 170 15.69 6.21 -18.68
N HIS A 171 14.43 6.33 -18.28
CA HIS A 171 13.75 7.61 -18.08
C HIS A 171 13.85 8.14 -16.65
N VAL A 172 14.38 7.36 -15.71
CA VAL A 172 14.26 7.65 -14.27
C VAL A 172 15.58 7.60 -13.52
N ARG A 173 16.49 6.66 -13.84
CA ARG A 173 17.66 6.35 -12.99
C ARG A 173 18.63 7.53 -12.83
N SER A 174 18.85 8.32 -13.88
CA SER A 174 19.75 9.47 -13.83
C SER A 174 19.11 10.72 -13.22
N THR A 175 17.81 10.69 -12.91
CA THR A 175 17.05 11.84 -12.43
C THR A 175 17.03 11.90 -10.90
N TYR A 176 17.24 13.08 -10.31
CA TYR A 176 17.30 13.29 -8.86
C TYR A 176 16.63 14.62 -8.47
N GLY A 177 16.19 14.73 -7.22
CA GLY A 177 15.67 15.98 -6.65
C GLY A 177 14.45 16.51 -7.40
N GLY A 178 14.39 17.83 -7.58
CA GLY A 178 13.28 18.50 -8.25
C GLY A 178 12.99 17.98 -9.66
N ALA A 179 14.01 17.54 -10.41
CA ALA A 179 13.85 17.01 -11.76
C ALA A 179 13.00 15.72 -11.82
N LEU A 180 12.87 14.98 -10.71
CA LEU A 180 11.95 13.84 -10.64
C LEU A 180 10.50 14.29 -10.85
N LEU A 181 10.15 15.50 -10.41
CA LEU A 181 8.81 16.06 -10.56
C LEU A 181 8.50 16.46 -12.01
N ASP A 182 9.51 16.61 -12.86
CA ASP A 182 9.33 16.98 -14.27
C ASP A 182 9.09 15.76 -15.17
N ILE A 183 9.23 14.54 -14.63
CA ILE A 183 8.94 13.31 -15.36
C ILE A 183 7.43 13.24 -15.65
N ASP A 184 7.09 13.27 -16.94
CA ASP A 184 5.77 12.88 -17.41
C ASP A 184 5.68 11.35 -17.49
N PHE A 185 5.10 10.76 -16.46
CA PHE A 185 4.98 9.31 -16.28
C PHE A 185 3.71 8.73 -16.93
N LYS A 186 2.83 9.56 -17.50
CA LYS A 186 1.60 9.10 -18.15
C LYS A 186 1.82 8.74 -19.63
N LEU A 187 2.97 9.10 -20.18
CA LEU A 187 3.40 8.75 -21.53
C LEU A 187 3.62 7.23 -21.68
N ALA A 188 2.86 6.62 -22.58
CA ALA A 188 2.82 5.17 -22.76
C ALA A 188 4.19 4.60 -23.18
N GLU A 189 4.96 5.33 -23.97
CA GLU A 189 6.30 4.96 -24.44
C GLU A 189 7.34 4.90 -23.31
N LYS A 190 7.11 5.61 -22.21
CA LYS A 190 7.98 5.57 -21.03
C LYS A 190 7.60 4.46 -20.05
N GLN A 191 6.41 3.87 -20.20
CA GLN A 191 5.88 2.86 -19.29
C GLN A 191 6.39 1.46 -19.61
N LEU A 192 6.52 0.67 -18.55
CA LEU A 192 6.82 -0.74 -18.67
C LEU A 192 5.66 -1.50 -19.32
N THR A 193 6.03 -2.48 -20.14
CA THR A 193 5.10 -3.52 -20.59
C THR A 193 4.54 -4.30 -19.39
N THR A 194 3.39 -4.96 -19.57
CA THR A 194 2.79 -5.81 -18.53
C THR A 194 3.76 -6.85 -18.00
N LYS A 195 4.69 -7.36 -18.82
CA LYS A 195 5.71 -8.35 -18.43
C LYS A 195 6.77 -7.80 -17.47
N LYS A 196 7.09 -6.50 -17.56
CA LYS A 196 8.14 -5.85 -16.75
C LYS A 196 7.61 -5.06 -15.56
N LEU A 197 6.29 -4.81 -15.52
CA LEU A 197 5.62 -4.14 -14.41
C LEU A 197 5.93 -4.86 -13.09
N GLN A 198 6.33 -4.09 -12.07
CA GLN A 198 6.60 -4.63 -10.74
C GLN A 198 5.26 -4.99 -10.08
N ILE A 199 5.05 -6.26 -9.75
CA ILE A 199 3.81 -6.74 -9.09
C ILE A 199 4.05 -7.82 -8.03
N GLY A 200 5.31 -8.21 -7.84
CA GLY A 200 5.70 -9.35 -7.02
C GLY A 200 5.60 -10.70 -7.74
N GLU A 201 6.52 -11.61 -7.41
CA GLU A 201 6.61 -12.94 -8.02
C GLU A 201 5.34 -13.78 -7.80
N GLU A 202 4.76 -13.72 -6.60
CA GLU A 202 3.54 -14.46 -6.27
C GLU A 202 2.34 -14.00 -7.10
N SER A 203 2.24 -12.70 -7.40
CA SER A 203 1.19 -12.15 -8.26
C SER A 203 1.44 -12.41 -9.75
N ARG A 204 2.70 -12.60 -10.13
CA ARG A 204 3.11 -12.95 -11.50
C ARG A 204 2.66 -14.36 -11.89
N ARG A 205 2.63 -15.27 -10.92
CA ARG A 205 2.19 -16.68 -11.06
C ARG A 205 0.67 -16.79 -11.12
N LEU A 206 0.05 -16.10 -12.08
CA LEU A 206 -1.40 -16.11 -12.29
C LEU A 206 -1.86 -17.55 -12.64
N PRO A 207 -2.74 -18.19 -11.85
CA PRO A 207 -3.15 -19.55 -12.13
C PRO A 207 -3.99 -19.63 -13.43
N VAL A 208 -4.04 -20.81 -14.04
CA VAL A 208 -4.60 -21.01 -15.41
C VAL A 208 -6.11 -20.74 -15.47
N ASP A 209 -6.81 -20.91 -14.36
CA ASP A 209 -8.26 -20.72 -14.21
C ASP A 209 -8.70 -19.25 -14.19
N VAL A 210 -7.78 -18.29 -14.04
CA VAL A 210 -8.12 -16.85 -14.10
C VAL A 210 -8.47 -16.44 -15.55
N PRO A 211 -9.66 -15.89 -15.83
CA PRO A 211 -10.02 -15.45 -17.18
C PRO A 211 -9.06 -14.42 -17.77
N ALA A 212 -8.85 -14.46 -19.10
CA ALA A 212 -7.96 -13.51 -19.77
C ALA A 212 -8.39 -12.04 -19.59
N SER A 213 -9.70 -11.79 -19.53
CA SER A 213 -10.28 -10.48 -19.19
C SER A 213 -9.81 -10.00 -17.82
N ASP A 214 -9.89 -10.85 -16.80
CA ASP A 214 -9.54 -10.51 -15.43
C ASP A 214 -8.04 -10.26 -15.28
N ARG A 215 -7.21 -11.00 -16.03
CA ARG A 215 -5.77 -10.74 -16.10
C ARG A 215 -5.48 -9.36 -16.70
N ALA A 216 -6.16 -9.01 -17.80
CA ALA A 216 -5.99 -7.72 -18.44
C ALA A 216 -6.42 -6.57 -17.51
N THR A 217 -7.60 -6.70 -16.88
CA THR A 217 -8.10 -5.76 -15.87
C THR A 217 -7.13 -5.62 -14.70
N PHE A 218 -6.59 -6.72 -14.19
CA PHE A 218 -5.60 -6.68 -13.11
C PHE A 218 -4.36 -5.86 -13.46
N PHE A 219 -3.75 -6.06 -14.63
CA PHE A 219 -2.58 -5.26 -15.04
C PHE A 219 -2.92 -3.79 -15.28
N HIS A 220 -4.11 -3.51 -15.80
CA HIS A 220 -4.60 -2.15 -15.94
C HIS A 220 -4.75 -1.47 -14.57
N ASP A 221 -5.43 -2.13 -13.63
CA ASP A 221 -5.66 -1.64 -12.27
C ASP A 221 -4.34 -1.39 -11.52
N VAL A 222 -3.36 -2.28 -11.64
CA VAL A 222 -2.01 -2.07 -11.07
C VAL A 222 -1.38 -0.77 -11.59
N LYS A 223 -1.49 -0.50 -12.89
CA LYS A 223 -0.97 0.76 -13.46
C LYS A 223 -1.70 1.97 -12.90
N LEU A 224 -3.03 1.90 -12.75
CA LEU A 224 -3.82 2.96 -12.13
C LEU A 224 -3.37 3.22 -10.69
N ILE A 225 -3.15 2.15 -9.89
CA ILE A 225 -2.62 2.26 -8.53
C ILE A 225 -1.30 3.04 -8.53
N TYR A 226 -0.34 2.64 -9.38
CA TYR A 226 0.95 3.33 -9.46
C TYR A 226 0.83 4.78 -9.91
N HIS A 227 -0.03 5.07 -10.88
CA HIS A 227 -0.30 6.45 -11.31
C HIS A 227 -0.87 7.30 -10.19
N ALA A 228 -1.84 6.78 -9.44
CA ALA A 228 -2.46 7.52 -8.34
C ALA A 228 -1.46 7.80 -7.22
N ILE A 229 -0.63 6.80 -6.85
CA ILE A 229 0.46 6.98 -5.89
C ILE A 229 1.42 8.04 -6.40
N ALA A 230 1.87 7.94 -7.66
CA ALA A 230 2.82 8.87 -8.25
C ALA A 230 2.26 10.31 -8.31
N ASP A 231 1.00 10.48 -8.72
CA ASP A 231 0.31 11.78 -8.74
C ASP A 231 0.19 12.37 -7.33
N ASN A 232 -0.19 11.57 -6.34
CA ASN A 232 -0.36 12.04 -4.97
C ASN A 232 0.99 12.45 -4.34
N VAL A 233 2.00 11.59 -4.48
CA VAL A 233 3.36 11.83 -3.97
C VAL A 233 3.95 13.07 -4.67
N LYS A 234 3.88 13.17 -6.00
CA LYS A 234 4.36 14.33 -6.77
C LYS A 234 3.78 15.66 -6.30
N LYS A 235 2.49 15.71 -5.96
CA LYS A 235 1.80 16.93 -5.54
C LYS A 235 2.24 17.45 -4.17
N HIS A 236 2.69 16.56 -3.29
CA HIS A 236 2.94 16.91 -1.89
C HIS A 236 4.42 16.78 -1.47
N LEU A 237 5.28 16.24 -2.33
CA LEU A 237 6.71 16.18 -2.05
C LEU A 237 7.40 17.53 -2.20
N LEU A 238 8.25 17.84 -1.23
CA LEU A 238 9.04 19.07 -1.16
C LEU A 238 10.41 18.92 -1.86
N LEU A 239 10.45 18.28 -3.02
CA LEU A 239 11.73 18.09 -3.76
C LEU A 239 12.22 19.39 -4.41
N LYS A 240 11.43 20.47 -4.36
CA LYS A 240 11.79 21.80 -4.85
C LYS A 240 12.57 22.64 -3.84
N ASN A 241 12.81 22.14 -2.62
CA ASN A 241 13.71 22.81 -1.69
C ASN A 241 15.08 22.95 -2.36
N THR A 242 15.52 24.18 -2.59
CA THR A 242 16.85 24.53 -3.08
C THR A 242 17.77 24.69 -1.88
N PHE A 243 18.89 23.96 -1.87
CA PHE A 243 19.99 24.15 -0.91
C PHE A 243 21.07 25.02 -1.53
#